data_AF-A0A7S3FGD6-F1
#
_entry.id   AF-A0A7S3FGD6-F1
#
_cell.length_a   1.000
_cell.length_b   1.000
_cell.length_c   1.000
_cell.angle_alpha   90.00
_cell.angle_beta   90.00
_cell.angle_gamma   90.00
#
_symmetry.space_group_name_H-M   'P 1'
#
loop_
_entity.id
_entity.type
_entity.pdbx_description
1 polymer ?
#
loop_
_entity_poly.entity_id
_entity_poly.type
_entity_poly.pdbx_seq_one_letter_code
_entity_poly.pdbx_strand_id
1 'polypeptide(L)'
;ALLQVRQAAAAFLVLKDDERRRVYDEHNFEQLARAEGLMEVSALEACPFETADNFFAGEDEGDRDYLLLNSDSVPSDSEDEEAEGAEGATEEACGDGEVNGEGEGV
;
A
#
# COMPACT_ATOMS: atom_id res chain seq x y z
N ALA A 1 -1.76 11.61 -12.46
CA ALA A 1 -1.47 11.84 -11.04
C ALA A 1 -2.28 10.88 -10.15
N LEU A 2 -3.53 11.16 -9.79
CA LEU A 2 -4.30 10.34 -8.82
C LEU A 2 -4.42 8.84 -9.17
N LEU A 3 -4.75 8.51 -10.41
CA LEU A 3 -4.85 7.10 -10.86
C LEU A 3 -3.50 6.37 -10.76
N GLN A 4 -2.38 7.07 -10.96
CA GLN A 4 -1.05 6.48 -10.88
C GLN A 4 -0.67 6.20 -9.42
N VAL A 5 -1.01 7.11 -8.50
CA VAL A 5 -0.76 6.91 -7.05
C VAL A 5 -1.57 5.71 -6.54
N ARG A 6 -2.84 5.59 -6.92
CA ARG A 6 -3.66 4.43 -6.53
C ARG A 6 -3.11 3.11 -7.04
N GLN A 7 -2.70 3.07 -8.31
CA GLN A 7 -2.11 1.87 -8.90
C GLN A 7 -0.78 1.50 -8.23
N ALA A 8 0.05 2.49 -7.91
CA ALA A 8 1.32 2.27 -7.22
C ALA A 8 1.11 1.76 -5.79
N ALA A 9 0.21 2.37 -5.02
CA ALA A 9 -0.12 1.95 -3.65
C ALA A 9 -0.67 0.52 -3.62
N ALA A 10 -1.64 0.20 -4.49
CA ALA A 10 -2.19 -1.14 -4.57
C ALA A 10 -1.13 -2.18 -4.99
N ALA A 11 -0.31 -1.86 -5.99
CA ALA A 11 0.77 -2.74 -6.43
C ALA A 11 1.80 -2.96 -5.31
N PHE A 12 2.16 -1.92 -4.58
CA PHE A 12 3.06 -2.00 -3.43
C PHE A 12 2.51 -2.96 -2.35
N LEU A 13 1.26 -2.78 -1.92
CA LEU A 13 0.63 -3.63 -0.91
C LEU A 13 0.51 -5.10 -1.34
N VAL A 14 0.36 -5.35 -2.64
CA VAL A 14 0.32 -6.71 -3.21
C VAL A 14 1.71 -7.33 -3.29
N LEU A 15 2.72 -6.55 -3.69
CA LEU A 15 4.09 -7.06 -3.89
C LEU A 15 4.87 -7.21 -2.58
N LYS A 16 4.51 -6.44 -1.56
CA LYS A 16 5.07 -6.52 -0.20
C LYS A 16 4.63 -7.79 0.54
N ASP A 17 3.41 -8.25 0.29
CA ASP A 17 2.86 -9.45 0.93
C ASP A 17 3.12 -10.69 0.06
N ASP A 18 3.84 -11.66 0.62
CA ASP A 18 4.24 -12.87 -0.11
C ASP A 18 3.06 -13.71 -0.60
N GLU A 19 1.95 -13.76 0.15
CA GLU A 19 0.77 -14.53 -0.23
C GLU A 19 0.02 -13.85 -1.37
N ARG A 20 -0.20 -12.54 -1.27
CA ARG A 20 -0.82 -11.73 -2.34
C ARG A 20 0.02 -11.78 -3.61
N ARG A 21 1.34 -11.60 -3.49
CA ARG A 21 2.29 -11.70 -4.60
C ARG A 21 2.22 -13.07 -5.26
N ARG A 22 2.19 -14.14 -4.48
CA ARG A 22 2.06 -15.50 -5.00
C ARG A 22 0.77 -15.71 -5.79
N VAL A 23 -0.37 -15.23 -5.29
CA VAL A 23 -1.65 -15.32 -6.02
C VAL A 23 -1.57 -14.53 -7.32
N TYR A 24 -0.99 -13.33 -7.30
CA TYR A 24 -0.78 -12.54 -8.50
C TYR A 24 0.08 -13.28 -9.55
N ASP A 25 1.22 -13.84 -9.13
CA ASP A 25 2.17 -14.53 -10.00
C ASP A 25 1.60 -15.84 -10.56
N GLU A 26 0.87 -16.63 -9.77
CA GLU A 26 0.32 -17.94 -10.17
C GLU A 26 -1.01 -17.84 -10.93
N HIS A 27 -1.82 -16.83 -10.62
CA HIS A 27 -3.24 -16.82 -11.01
C HIS A 27 -3.71 -15.51 -11.65
N ASN A 28 -2.83 -14.53 -11.86
CA ASN A 28 -3.09 -13.21 -12.44
C ASN A 28 -3.98 -12.27 -11.59
N PHE A 29 -4.10 -11.04 -12.08
CA PHE A 29 -4.81 -9.96 -11.39
C PHE A 29 -6.30 -10.24 -11.15
N GLU A 30 -7.00 -10.93 -12.04
CA GLU A 30 -8.44 -11.19 -11.87
C GLU A 30 -8.70 -12.11 -10.67
N GLN A 31 -7.83 -13.10 -10.45
CA GLN A 31 -7.95 -14.00 -9.31
C GLN A 31 -7.50 -13.34 -8.01
N LEU A 32 -6.47 -12.50 -8.06
CA LEU A 32 -6.08 -11.65 -6.93
C LEU A 32 -7.26 -10.76 -6.51
N ALA A 33 -7.92 -10.07 -7.43
CA ALA A 33 -9.04 -9.20 -7.11
C ALA A 33 -10.22 -9.94 -6.45
N ARG A 34 -10.45 -11.20 -6.82
CA ARG A 34 -11.44 -12.05 -6.16
C ARG A 34 -11.01 -12.46 -4.75
N ALA A 35 -9.73 -12.78 -4.56
CA ALA A 35 -9.18 -13.10 -3.24
C ALA A 35 -9.28 -11.90 -2.30
N GLU A 36 -8.92 -10.71 -2.77
CA GLU A 36 -8.99 -9.46 -2.00
C GLU A 36 -10.42 -9.11 -1.57
N GLY A 37 -11.44 -9.42 -2.39
CA GLY A 37 -12.84 -9.21 -2.01
C GLY A 37 -13.35 -10.11 -0.86
N LEU A 38 -12.54 -11.08 -0.40
CA LEU A 38 -12.83 -11.93 0.75
C LEU A 38 -11.99 -11.55 1.98
N MET A 39 -11.02 -10.64 1.84
CA MET A 39 -10.14 -10.20 2.91
C MET A 39 -10.84 -9.12 3.75
N GLU A 40 -10.56 -9.10 5.05
CA GLU A 40 -11.03 -8.02 5.93
C GLU A 40 -10.41 -6.68 5.55
N VAL A 41 -9.14 -6.69 5.13
CA VAL A 41 -8.42 -5.52 4.64
C VAL A 41 -7.94 -5.79 3.22
N SER A 42 -8.52 -5.09 2.25
CA SER A 42 -8.20 -5.25 0.82
C SER A 42 -7.11 -4.28 0.37
N ALA A 43 -6.04 -4.82 -0.23
CA ALA A 43 -4.97 -4.03 -0.84
C ALA A 43 -5.45 -3.18 -2.03
N LEU A 44 -6.55 -3.57 -2.68
CA LEU A 44 -7.12 -2.85 -3.84
C LEU A 44 -8.06 -1.71 -3.43
N GLU A 45 -8.58 -1.79 -2.20
CA GLU A 45 -9.51 -0.81 -1.63
C GLU A 45 -8.84 0.14 -0.64
N ALA A 46 -7.63 -0.19 -0.17
CA ALA A 46 -6.81 0.64 0.70
C ALA A 46 -6.66 2.09 0.21
N CYS A 47 -6.53 3.00 1.18
CA CYS A 47 -6.36 4.42 0.90
C CYS A 47 -4.98 4.66 0.29
N PRO A 48 -4.90 5.17 -0.95
CA PRO A 48 -3.62 5.25 -1.64
C PRO A 48 -2.71 6.37 -1.11
N PHE A 49 -3.28 7.40 -0.47
CA PHE A 49 -2.53 8.49 0.15
C PHE A 49 -1.97 8.07 1.49
N GLU A 50 -2.81 7.48 2.36
CA GLU A 50 -2.34 6.93 3.64
C GLU A 50 -1.27 5.85 3.42
N THR A 51 -1.45 4.97 2.42
CA THR A 51 -0.42 3.98 2.06
C THR A 51 0.90 4.66 1.67
N ALA A 52 0.85 5.76 0.93
CA ALA A 52 2.04 6.50 0.55
C ALA A 52 2.67 7.23 1.75
N ASP A 53 1.85 7.86 2.58
CA ASP A 53 2.31 8.59 3.78
C ASP A 53 2.99 7.63 4.75
N ASN A 54 2.38 6.47 5.03
CA ASN A 54 2.94 5.44 5.92
C ASN A 54 4.27 4.90 5.37
N PHE A 55 4.35 4.68 4.06
CA PHE A 55 5.56 4.24 3.39
C PHE A 55 6.72 5.24 3.55
N PHE A 56 6.47 6.53 3.32
CA PHE A 56 7.51 7.56 3.46
C PHE A 56 7.83 7.92 4.91
N ALA A 57 6.87 7.78 5.82
CA ALA A 57 7.07 7.93 7.25
C ALA A 57 7.83 6.75 7.87
N GLY A 58 7.85 5.59 7.19
CA GLY A 58 8.50 4.38 7.67
C GLY A 58 7.80 3.76 8.88
N GLU A 59 6.47 3.84 8.94
CA GLU A 59 5.68 3.34 10.07
C GLU A 59 5.65 1.80 10.15
N ASP A 60 5.82 1.13 9.01
CA ASP A 60 5.80 -0.33 8.92
C ASP A 60 7.20 -0.88 8.57
N GLU A 61 7.75 -1.71 9.45
CA GLU A 61 9.07 -2.34 9.25
C GLU A 61 9.14 -3.22 7.99
N GLY A 62 8.01 -3.77 7.53
CA GLY A 62 7.93 -4.55 6.31
C GLY A 62 8.15 -3.71 5.04
N ASP A 63 7.93 -2.40 5.09
CA ASP A 63 8.22 -1.50 3.95
C ASP A 63 9.72 -1.42 3.71
N ARG A 64 10.49 -1.32 4.81
CA ARG A 64 11.95 -1.36 4.78
C ARG A 64 12.45 -2.67 4.22
N ASP A 65 11.89 -3.80 4.68
CA ASP A 65 12.31 -5.12 4.23
C ASP A 65 12.00 -5.31 2.73
N TYR A 66 10.84 -4.84 2.26
CA TYR A 66 10.52 -4.82 0.84
C TYR A 66 11.53 -3.99 0.03
N LEU A 67 11.92 -2.81 0.51
CA LEU A 67 12.93 -1.98 -0.16
C LEU A 67 14.31 -2.64 -0.17
N LEU A 68 14.73 -3.27 0.92
CA LEU A 68 16.03 -3.95 0.99
C LEU A 68 16.10 -5.14 0.03
N LEU A 69 15.01 -5.89 -0.13
CA LEU A 69 14.96 -7.05 -1.02
C LEU A 69 14.78 -6.69 -2.51
N ASN A 70 14.14 -5.56 -2.80
CA ASN A 70 13.77 -5.18 -4.18
C ASN A 70 14.52 -3.93 -4.68
N SER A 71 15.40 -3.31 -3.88
CA SER A 71 16.28 -2.26 -4.38
C SER A 71 17.37 -2.87 -5.25
N ASP A 72 17.38 -2.50 -6.54
CA ASP A 72 18.52 -2.69 -7.43
C ASP A 72 19.65 -1.78 -6.94
N SER A 73 20.30 -2.18 -5.84
CA SER A 73 21.43 -1.47 -5.25
C SER A 73 22.66 -1.60 -6.14
N VAL A 74 22.68 -0.86 -7.25
CA VAL A 74 23.91 -0.17 -7.63
C VAL A 74 24.03 1.03 -6.68
N PRO A 75 25.05 1.09 -5.81
CA PRO A 75 25.29 2.29 -5.03
C PRO A 75 25.56 3.43 -6.02
N SER A 76 24.58 4.33 -6.19
CA SER A 76 24.78 5.58 -6.92
C SER A 76 25.55 6.50 -6.01
N ASP A 77 26.86 6.57 -6.22
CA ASP A 77 27.77 7.55 -5.62
C ASP A 77 27.52 8.95 -6.23
N SER A 78 26.28 9.40 -6.13
CA SER A 78 25.86 10.73 -6.56
C SER A 78 25.49 11.51 -5.32
N GLU A 79 26.50 12.20 -4.79
CA GLU A 79 26.38 13.34 -3.89
C GLU A 79 25.43 14.35 -4.55
N ASP A 80 24.16 14.35 -4.19
CA ASP A 80 23.28 15.49 -4.47
C ASP A 80 22.45 15.76 -3.22
N GLU A 81 22.93 16.75 -2.48
CA GLU A 81 22.18 17.47 -1.46
C GLU A 81 21.00 18.18 -2.15
N GLU A 82 19.79 17.98 -1.63
CA GLU A 82 18.83 19.04 -1.28
C GLU A 82 17.49 18.34 -0.99
N ALA A 83 17.23 18.18 0.31
CA ALA A 83 15.94 17.74 0.82
C ALA A 83 15.00 18.94 0.85
N GLU A 84 14.24 19.15 -0.23
CA GLU A 84 13.12 20.07 -0.21
C GLU A 84 11.86 19.31 0.21
N GLY A 85 11.49 19.50 1.47
CA GLY A 85 10.31 18.92 2.10
C GLY A 85 9.05 19.27 1.30
N ALA A 86 8.36 18.25 0.82
CA ALA A 86 7.02 18.38 0.28
C ALA A 86 6.04 18.56 1.45
N GLU A 87 5.89 19.80 1.93
CA GLU A 87 4.80 20.15 2.82
C GLU A 87 3.47 20.18 2.07
N GLY A 88 2.52 19.38 2.57
CA GLY A 88 1.09 19.71 2.56
C GLY A 88 0.30 19.34 1.30
N ALA A 89 -0.23 18.12 1.28
CA ALA A 89 -1.48 17.81 0.60
C ALA A 89 -2.47 17.20 1.61
N THR A 90 -2.83 17.96 2.65
CA THR A 90 -4.07 17.66 3.38
C THR A 90 -5.23 18.15 2.54
N GLU A 91 -6.15 17.29 2.12
CA GLU A 91 -7.61 17.46 2.24
C GLU A 91 -8.24 16.05 2.18
N GLU A 92 -8.80 15.61 3.30
CA GLU A 92 -9.21 14.24 3.64
C GLU A 92 -10.04 13.47 2.60
N ALA A 93 -9.82 12.15 2.51
CA ALA A 93 -10.88 11.14 2.62
C ALA A 93 -10.35 9.70 2.41
N CYS A 94 -10.03 9.02 3.50
CA CYS A 94 -10.30 7.59 3.65
C CYS A 94 -11.16 7.43 4.91
N GLY A 95 -12.48 7.53 4.75
CA GLY A 95 -13.42 7.25 5.82
C GLY A 95 -13.86 5.80 5.76
N ASP A 96 -13.58 5.04 6.82
CA ASP A 96 -14.15 3.72 7.04
C ASP A 96 -15.66 3.82 7.29
N GLY A 97 -16.45 3.04 6.55
CA GLY A 97 -17.84 2.81 6.88
C GLY A 97 -17.93 1.99 8.16
N GLU A 98 -18.36 2.61 9.26
CA GLU A 98 -18.78 1.93 10.49
C GLU A 98 -19.82 0.85 10.19
N VAL A 99 -19.46 -0.43 10.36
CA VAL A 99 -20.44 -1.51 10.50
C VAL A 99 -20.86 -1.59 11.96
N ASN A 100 -21.92 -0.86 12.32
CA ASN A 100 -22.57 -1.03 13.62
C ASN A 100 -23.42 -2.30 13.60
N GLY A 101 -22.77 -3.44 13.86
CA GLY A 101 -23.42 -4.72 14.15
C GLY A 101 -23.76 -4.82 15.63
N GLU A 102 -24.80 -4.11 16.08
CA GLU A 102 -25.35 -4.33 17.41
C GLU A 102 -26.19 -5.61 17.41
N GLY A 103 -25.61 -6.67 17.97
CA GLY A 103 -26.34 -7.81 18.49
C GLY A 103 -26.84 -7.51 19.89
N GLU A 104 -28.17 -7.41 20.05
CA GLU A 104 -28.92 -7.75 21.25
C GLU A 104 -30.14 -8.53 20.74
N GLY A 105 -30.54 -9.69 21.26
CA GLY A 105 -30.46 -10.18 22.62
C GLY A 105 -31.89 -10.52 23.07
N VAL A 106 -32.17 -11.82 23.17
CA VAL A 106 -33.40 -12.50 23.69
C VAL A 106 -34.58 -12.68 22.74
#